data_AF-A0A4U7EXR0-F1
#
_entry.id   AF-A0A4U7EXR0-F1
#
_cell.length_a   1.000
_cell.length_b   1.000
_cell.length_c   1.000
_cell.angle_alpha   90.00
_cell.angle_beta   90.00
_cell.angle_gamma   90.00
#
_symmetry.space_group_name_H-M   'P 1'
#
loop_
_entity.id
_entity.type
_entity.pdbx_description
1 polymer ?
#
loop_
_entity_poly.entity_id
_entity_poly.type
_entity_poly.pdbx_seq_one_letter_code
_entity_poly.pdbx_strand_id
1 'polypeptide(L)' 'MGLSIQQAVLLVLGGLVPAAVFIADRSEVFVAVTLVNVLLIWASLRIATGGSFPGVGDDATDPERA' A
#
# COMPACT_ATOMS: atom_id res chain seq x y z
N MET A 1 -23.83 -10.20 -8.74
CA MET A 1 -22.62 -9.53 -9.25
C MET A 1 -21.61 -9.52 -8.11
N GLY A 2 -20.77 -10.55 -8.02
CA GLY A 2 -19.73 -10.58 -7.00
C GLY A 2 -18.65 -9.58 -7.40
N LEU A 3 -18.46 -8.52 -6.63
CA LEU A 3 -17.29 -7.66 -6.80
C LEU A 3 -16.06 -8.54 -6.63
N SER A 4 -15.26 -8.64 -7.69
CA SER A 4 -13.95 -9.28 -7.60
C SER A 4 -13.17 -8.56 -6.51
N ILE A 5 -12.44 -9.31 -5.67
CA ILE A 5 -11.58 -8.75 -4.64
C ILE A 5 -10.62 -7.72 -5.23
N GLN A 6 -10.14 -7.92 -6.46
CA GLN A 6 -9.32 -6.92 -7.17
C GLN A 6 -10.08 -5.61 -7.41
N GLN A 7 -11.35 -5.65 -7.80
CA GLN A 7 -12.15 -4.43 -8.00
C GLN A 7 -12.43 -3.73 -6.67
N ALA A 8 -12.67 -4.47 -5.59
CA ALA A 8 -12.82 -3.90 -4.27
C ALA A 8 -11.53 -3.22 -3.80
N VAL A 9 -10.37 -3.84 -4.04
CA VAL A 9 -9.06 -3.25 -3.73
C VAL A 9 -8.82 -1.99 -4.56
N LEU A 10 -9.07 -2.03 -5.87
CA LEU A 10 -8.93 -0.86 -6.74
C LEU A 10 -9.87 0.29 -6.36
N LEU A 11 -11.09 -0.02 -5.90
CA LEU A 11 -12.03 0.97 -5.41
C LEU A 11 -11.54 1.64 -4.11
N VAL A 12 -11.03 0.84 -3.17
CA VAL A 12 -10.44 1.35 -1.94
C VAL A 12 -9.20 2.20 -2.25
N LEU A 13 -8.32 1.73 -3.14
CA LEU A 13 -7.13 2.48 -3.55
C LEU A 13 -7.49 3.80 -4.24
N GLY A 14 -8.51 3.75 -5.11
CA GLY A 14 -9.03 4.91 -5.83
C GLY A 14 -9.63 5.99 -4.90
N GLY A 15 -10.13 5.63 -3.73
CA GLY A 15 -10.60 6.60 -2.72
C GLY A 15 -9.53 7.02 -1.72
N LEU A 16 -8.68 6.08 -1.29
CA LEU A 16 -7.70 6.29 -0.23
C LEU A 16 -6.54 7.18 -0.68
N VAL A 17 -6.04 6.98 -1.92
CA VAL A 17 -4.90 7.76 -2.45
C VAL A 17 -5.26 9.25 -2.60
N PRO A 18 -6.38 9.65 -3.23
CA PRO A 18 -6.75 11.06 -3.34
C PRO A 18 -7.03 11.71 -1.98
N ALA A 19 -7.62 10.97 -1.03
CA ALA A 19 -7.85 11.47 0.32
C ALA A 19 -6.54 11.74 1.06
N ALA A 20 -5.56 10.83 0.97
CA ALA A 20 -4.23 11.04 1.54
C ALA A 20 -3.52 12.25 0.93
N VAL A 21 -3.61 12.41 -0.41
CA VAL A 21 -3.03 13.56 -1.11
C VAL A 21 -3.72 14.87 -0.70
N PHE A 22 -5.05 14.89 -0.65
CA PHE A 22 -5.81 16.07 -0.23
C PHE A 22 -5.49 16.49 1.21
N ILE A 23 -5.35 15.51 2.12
CA ILE A 23 -4.94 15.78 3.49
C ILE A 23 -3.52 16.35 3.50
N ALA A 24 -2.57 15.73 2.78
CA ALA A 24 -1.19 16.21 2.73
C ALA A 24 -1.06 17.63 2.15
N ASP A 25 -1.86 17.96 1.12
CA ASP A 25 -1.88 19.28 0.48
C ASP A 25 -2.52 20.37 1.37
N ARG A 26 -3.59 20.02 2.09
CA ARG A 26 -4.38 21.00 2.86
C ARG A 26 -3.99 21.14 4.32
N SER A 27 -3.16 20.23 4.84
CA SER A 27 -2.83 20.18 6.25
C SER A 27 -1.54 20.94 6.57
N GLU A 28 -1.54 21.56 7.74
CA GLU A 28 -0.35 22.20 8.32
C GLU A 28 0.80 21.18 8.31
N VAL A 29 2.03 21.63 7.99
CA VAL A 29 3.23 20.81 7.74
C VAL A 29 3.38 19.60 8.69
N PHE A 30 2.97 19.74 9.95
CA PHE A 30 2.96 18.69 10.97
C PHE A 30 2.18 17.42 10.60
N VAL A 31 1.03 17.54 9.93
CA VAL A 31 0.21 16.38 9.54
C VAL A 31 0.86 15.63 8.39
N ALA A 32 1.41 16.33 7.40
CA ALA A 32 2.19 15.73 6.33
C ALA A 32 3.42 14.98 6.89
N VAL A 33 4.16 15.62 7.80
CA VAL A 33 5.29 14.98 8.51
C VAL A 33 4.83 13.75 9.30
N THR A 34 3.70 13.83 9.99
CA THR A 34 3.14 12.69 10.75
C THR A 34 2.79 11.52 9.83
N LEU A 35 2.18 11.79 8.67
CA LEU A 35 1.82 10.78 7.68
C LEU A 35 3.06 10.09 7.10
N VAL A 36 4.09 10.87 6.75
CA VAL A 36 5.40 10.33 6.33
C VAL A 36 5.98 9.45 7.43
N ASN A 37 5.93 9.89 8.68
CA ASN A 37 6.50 9.14 9.80
C ASN A 37 5.78 7.79 10.02
N VAL A 38 4.45 7.77 9.94
CA VAL A 38 3.65 6.54 10.02
C VAL A 38 3.97 5.59 8.87
N LEU A 39 4.11 6.08 7.63
CA LEU A 39 4.49 5.27 6.48
C LEU A 39 5.89 4.67 6.63
N LEU A 40 6.86 5.45 7.13
CA LEU A 40 8.22 4.97 7.39
C LEU A 40 8.24 3.88 8.47
N ILE A 41 7.48 4.04 9.55
CA ILE A 41 7.35 3.02 10.60
C ILE A 41 6.71 1.76 10.04
N TRP A 42 5.62 1.90 9.27
CA TRP A 42 4.95 0.76 8.64
C TRP A 42 5.89 0.00 7.69
N ALA A 43 6.62 0.71 6.83
CA ALA A 43 7.59 0.11 5.91
C ALA A 43 8.73 -0.58 6.67
N SER A 44 9.27 0.06 7.70
CA SER A 44 10.32 -0.52 8.54
C SER A 44 9.85 -1.79 9.23
N LEU A 45 8.64 -1.78 9.79
CA LEU A 45 8.05 -2.94 10.44
C LEU A 45 7.78 -4.05 9.43
N ARG A 46 7.30 -3.73 8.23
CA ARG A 46 7.05 -4.68 7.15
C ARG A 46 8.33 -5.39 6.71
N ILE A 47 9.42 -4.63 6.53
CA ILE A 47 10.75 -5.16 6.21
C ILE A 47 11.24 -6.06 7.35
N ALA A 48 11.12 -5.60 8.60
CA ALA A 48 11.56 -6.36 9.77
C ALA A 48 10.77 -7.66 10.00
N THR A 49 9.49 -7.71 9.60
CA THR A 49 8.65 -8.92 9.71
C THR A 49 8.77 -9.86 8.51
N GLY A 50 9.69 -9.61 7.57
CA GLY A 50 9.87 -10.47 6.38
C GLY A 50 8.67 -10.43 5.42
N GLY A 51 7.88 -9.36 5.50
CA GLY A 51 6.64 -9.23 4.80
C GLY A 51 6.83 -8.86 3.32
N SER A 52 6.82 -9.86 2.44
CA SER A 52 6.81 -9.65 0.98
C SER A 52 5.69 -8.67 0.58
N PHE A 53 6.02 -7.65 -0.21
CA PHE A 53 5.00 -6.78 -0.80
C PHE A 53 3.96 -7.66 -1.53
N PRO A 54 2.65 -7.58 -1.21
CA PRO A 54 1.63 -8.22 -2.04
C PRO A 54 1.61 -7.50 -3.39
N GLY A 55 2.47 -7.94 -4.32
CA GLY A 55 2.59 -7.38 -5.66
C GLY A 55 4.00 -7.21 -6.24
N VAL A 56 5.10 -7.52 -5.52
CA VAL A 56 6.48 -7.33 -6.07
C VAL A 56 7.38 -8.57 -5.97
N GLY A 57 6.92 -9.73 -5.50
CA GLY A 57 7.85 -10.86 -5.38
C GLY A 57 7.25 -12.23 -5.17
N ASP A 58 6.39 -12.68 -6.10
CA ASP A 58 6.02 -14.10 -6.18
C ASP A 58 5.48 -14.55 -7.55
N ASP A 59 6.02 -14.04 -8.67
CA ASP A 59 5.60 -14.50 -10.02
C ASP A 59 6.78 -14.77 -10.97
N ALA A 60 7.97 -15.05 -10.43
CA ALA A 60 9.18 -15.24 -11.24
C ALA A 60 10.05 -16.45 -10.87
N THR A 61 9.60 -17.36 -10.00
CA THR A 61 10.46 -18.48 -9.56
C THR A 61 9.85 -19.87 -9.51
N ASP A 62 8.73 -20.12 -10.21
CA ASP A 62 8.28 -21.51 -10.39
C ASP A 62 7.90 -21.84 -11.85
N PRO A 63 8.86 -22.29 -12.67
CA PRO A 63 8.57 -23.22 -13.74
C PRO A 63 8.78 -24.64 -13.20
N GLU A 64 7.76 -25.16 -12.50
CA GLU A 64 7.66 -26.57 -12.16
C GLU A 64 7.66 -27.42 -13.44
N ARG A 65 8.53 -28.43 -13.46
CA ARG A 65 8.31 -29.78 -14.01
C ARG A 65 7.69 -29.95 -15.42
N ALA A 66 8.54 -30.34 -16.37
CA ALA A 66 8.22 -31.31 -17.42
C ALA A 66 9.43 -32.22 -17.69
#